data_AF-A0A9C9ESN4-F1
#
_entry.id   AF-A0A9C9ESN4-F1
#
_cell.length_a   1.000
_cell.length_b   1.000
_cell.length_c   1.000
_cell.angle_alpha   90.00
_cell.angle_beta   90.00
_cell.angle_gamma   90.00
#
_symmetry.space_group_name_H-M   'P 1'
#
loop_
_entity.id
_entity.type
_entity.pdbx_description
1 polymer ?
#
loop_
_entity_poly.entity_id
_entity_poly.type
_entity_poly.pdbx_seq_one_letter_code
_entity_poly.pdbx_strand_id
1 'polypeptide(L)' 'MSEILIDIHNHTTFSDGCLTPLELKSLAEKRGITLGISDHLDYYHNMDTEDKFDDYLRTL' A
#
# COMPACT_ATOMS: atom_id res chain seq x y z
N MET A 1 -5.70 -1.89 -28.25
CA MET A 1 -5.83 -1.66 -26.79
C MET A 1 -4.42 -1.66 -26.24
N SER A 2 -4.00 -0.63 -25.51
CA SER A 2 -2.73 -0.66 -24.77
C SER A 2 -2.89 -1.62 -23.59
N GLU A 3 -1.87 -2.41 -23.31
CA GLU A 3 -1.84 -3.23 -22.10
C GLU A 3 -1.81 -2.32 -20.86
N ILE A 4 -2.62 -2.64 -19.85
CA ILE A 4 -2.60 -1.94 -18.56
C ILE A 4 -1.59 -2.66 -17.69
N LEU A 5 -0.54 -1.95 -17.26
CA LEU A 5 0.43 -2.47 -16.31
C LEU A 5 -0.10 -2.26 -14.89
N ILE A 6 -0.31 -3.35 -14.17
CA ILE A 6 -0.86 -3.35 -12.81
C ILE A 6 0.15 -4.03 -11.90
N ASP A 7 0.40 -3.41 -10.75
CA ASP A 7 1.13 -4.01 -9.66
C ASP A 7 0.18 -4.13 -8.45
N ILE A 8 -0.02 -5.35 -7.96
CA ILE A 8 -1.02 -5.68 -6.93
C ILE A 8 -0.40 -6.08 -5.59
N HIS A 9 0.93 -6.03 -5.45
CA HIS A 9 1.61 -6.50 -4.25
C HIS A 9 2.71 -5.53 -3.81
N ASN A 10 2.32 -4.49 -3.06
CA ASN A 10 3.23 -3.47 -2.54
C ASN A 10 2.95 -3.16 -1.08
N HIS A 11 4.03 -2.83 -0.38
CA HIS A 11 4.03 -2.53 1.04
C HIS A 11 4.27 -1.04 1.24
N THR A 12 3.66 -0.49 2.27
CA THR A 12 3.78 0.90 2.69
C THR A 12 4.43 0.98 4.06
N THR A 13 4.60 2.20 4.56
CA THR A 13 5.05 2.45 5.95
C THR A 13 4.10 1.89 7.02
N PHE A 14 2.93 1.37 6.64
CA PHE A 14 2.04 0.64 7.56
C PHE A 14 2.52 -0.78 7.87
N SER A 15 3.44 -1.34 7.09
CA SER A 15 4.13 -2.59 7.42
C SER A 15 5.65 -2.44 7.29
N ASP A 16 6.28 -3.12 6.34
CA ASP A 16 7.73 -3.13 6.09
C ASP A 16 8.14 -2.29 4.86
N GLY A 17 7.21 -1.55 4.27
CA GLY A 17 7.48 -0.67 3.14
C GLY A 17 8.14 0.66 3.54
N CYS A 18 8.84 1.28 2.59
CA CYS A 18 9.56 2.54 2.81
C CYS A 18 8.79 3.79 2.38
N LEU A 19 7.64 3.64 1.72
CA LEU A 19 6.86 4.76 1.17
C LEU A 19 5.48 4.82 1.83
N THR A 20 5.02 6.02 2.11
CA THR A 20 3.61 6.25 2.49
C THR A 20 2.68 5.89 1.32
N PRO A 21 1.38 5.63 1.56
CA PRO A 21 0.42 5.38 0.46
C PRO A 21 0.43 6.49 -0.61
N LEU A 22 0.55 7.76 -0.19
CA LEU A 22 0.57 8.90 -1.10
C LEU A 22 1.85 8.95 -1.97
N GLU A 23 3.00 8.66 -1.38
CA GLU A 23 4.27 8.60 -2.12
C GLU A 23 4.27 7.45 -3.12
N LEU A 24 3.77 6.29 -2.72
CA LEU A 24 3.68 5.10 -3.58
C LEU A 24 2.69 5.32 -4.73
N LYS A 25 1.54 5.94 -4.46
CA LYS A 25 0.58 6.38 -5.49
C LYS A 25 1.24 7.35 -6.48
N SER A 26 1.93 8.37 -5.97
CA SER A 26 2.62 9.35 -6.81
C SER A 26 3.70 8.70 -7.69
N LEU A 27 4.37 7.66 -7.19
CA LEU A 27 5.33 6.87 -7.96
C LEU A 27 4.63 6.03 -9.05
N ALA A 28 3.49 5.40 -8.72
CA ALA A 28 2.71 4.63 -9.69
C ALA A 28 2.18 5.51 -10.83
N GLU A 29 1.68 6.70 -10.52
CA GLU A 29 1.24 7.70 -11.51
C GLU A 29 2.39 8.11 -12.44
N LYS A 30 3.58 8.39 -11.89
CA LYS A 30 4.78 8.69 -12.70
C LYS A 30 5.22 7.54 -13.60
N ARG A 31 4.95 6.30 -13.19
CA ARG A 31 5.28 5.08 -13.95
C ARG A 31 4.17 4.67 -14.92
N GLY A 32 3.00 5.31 -14.87
CA GLY A 32 1.84 4.95 -15.69
C GLY A 32 1.28 3.57 -15.35
N ILE A 33 1.40 3.14 -14.09
CA ILE A 33 0.89 1.83 -13.61
C ILE A 33 -0.29 2.00 -12.67
N THR A 34 -1.18 1.01 -12.64
CA THR A 34 -2.20 0.88 -11.59
C THR A 34 -1.59 0.16 -10.39
N LEU A 35 -1.91 0.63 -9.18
CA LEU A 35 -1.31 0.18 -7.92
C LEU A 35 -2.35 -0.49 -7.01
N GLY A 36 -1.99 -1.63 -6.44
CA GLY A 36 -2.60 -2.25 -5.26
C GLY A 36 -1.63 -2.25 -4.09
N ILE A 37 -2.17 -2.10 -2.88
CA ILE A 37 -1.44 -2.11 -1.62
C ILE A 37 -1.80 -3.39 -0.86
N SER A 38 -0.81 -4.06 -0.28
CA SER A 38 -0.88 -5.37 0.35
C SER A 38 0.02 -5.45 1.59
N ASP A 39 -0.15 -4.51 2.53
CA ASP A 39 0.63 -4.50 3.77
C ASP A 39 0.39 -5.75 4.63
N HIS A 40 1.39 -6.13 5.44
CA HIS A 40 1.32 -7.30 6.33
C HIS A 40 0.32 -7.11 7.47
N LEU A 41 -0.61 -8.06 7.65
CA LEU A 41 -1.48 -8.13 8.82
C LEU A 41 -0.92 -9.14 9.83
N ASP A 42 0.11 -8.73 10.59
CA ASP A 42 0.71 -9.56 11.62
C ASP A 42 1.23 -8.76 12.83
N TYR A 43 1.64 -9.51 13.87
CA TYR A 43 2.15 -8.96 15.13
C TYR A 43 3.47 -8.17 14.97
N TYR A 44 4.29 -8.50 13.97
CA TYR A 44 5.60 -7.89 13.79
C TYR A 44 5.54 -6.53 13.09
N HIS A 45 4.44 -6.24 12.39
CA HIS A 45 4.30 -5.07 11.52
C HIS A 45 3.25 -4.06 11.98
N ASN A 46 2.96 -3.99 13.29
CA ASN A 46 2.09 -2.97 13.88
C ASN A 46 0.63 -2.94 13.34
N MET A 47 0.14 -4.00 12.72
CA MET A 47 -1.30 -4.18 12.42
C MET A 47 -1.84 -5.40 13.15
N ASP A 48 -1.79 -5.34 14.48
CA ASP A 48 -2.15 -6.42 15.40
C ASP A 48 -3.47 -6.18 16.15
N THR A 49 -4.15 -5.05 15.90
CA THR A 49 -5.43 -4.70 16.51
C THR A 49 -6.42 -4.15 15.48
N GLU A 50 -7.72 -4.26 15.78
CA GLU A 50 -8.80 -3.70 14.95
C GLU A 50 -8.66 -2.18 14.80
N ASP A 51 -8.35 -1.45 15.88
CA ASP A 51 -8.19 0.00 15.83
C ASP A 51 -7.09 0.45 14.84
N LYS A 52 -5.96 -0.28 14.81
CA LYS A 52 -4.86 0.04 13.88
C LYS A 52 -5.23 -0.32 12.44
N PHE A 53 -6.01 -1.37 12.24
CA PHE A 53 -6.54 -1.72 10.93
C PHE A 53 -7.57 -0.70 10.43
N ASP A 54 -8.41 -0.17 11.32
CA ASP A 54 -9.34 0.91 11.00
C ASP A 54 -8.60 2.21 10.62
N ASP A 55 -7.54 2.55 11.35
CA ASP A 55 -6.67 3.68 11.01
C ASP A 55 -6.02 3.47 9.64
N TYR A 56 -5.52 2.26 9.35
CA TYR A 56 -4.99 1.89 8.04
C TYR A 56 -6.02 2.14 6.92
N LEU A 57 -7.24 1.63 7.06
CA LEU A 57 -8.30 1.78 6.05
C LEU A 57 -8.71 3.24 5.80
N ARG A 58 -8.54 4.14 6.78
CA ARG A 58 -8.84 5.58 6.60
C ARG A 58 -7.77 6.34 5.82
N THR A 59 -6.61 5.72 5.61
CA THR A 59 -5.44 6.36 4.98
C THR A 59 -5.20 5.91 3.55
N LEU A 60 -5.94 4.91 3.08
CA LEU A 60 -6.01 4.45 1.69
C LEU A 60 -7.11 5.19 0.91
#